data_AF-A0A0C2WMB1-F1
#
_entry.id   AF-A0A0C2WMB1-F1
#
_cell.length_a   1.000
_cell.length_b   1.000
_cell.length_c   1.000
_cell.angle_alpha   90.00
_cell.angle_beta   90.00
_cell.angle_gamma   90.00
#
_symmetry.space_group_name_H-M   'P 1'
#
loop_
_entity.id
_entity.type
_entity.pdbx_description
1 polymer ?
#
loop_
_entity_poly.entity_id
_entity_poly.type
_entity_poly.pdbx_seq_one_letter_code
_entity_poly.pdbx_strand_id
1 'polypeptide(L)'
;MRALSWLLFLGPVISVQGSALTTPIAANQKQCFYANVNKVGEKISFYFAVQSGSSFDIDFKVRDPKKIVILDGQRERQGDYVLTANTVGEYAFCFENNMSTLTEQLVDFDIMVESEPRREPLAITQRQRTC
;
A
#
# COMPACT_ATOMS: atom_id res chain seq x y z
N MET A 1 27.13 40.58 -33.66
CA MET A 1 27.62 39.93 -32.42
C MET A 1 26.93 40.58 -31.23
N ARG A 2 25.79 40.05 -30.77
CA ARG A 2 25.21 40.38 -29.47
C ARG A 2 25.08 39.08 -28.71
N ALA A 3 26.01 38.93 -27.78
CA ALA A 3 26.15 37.79 -26.91
C ALA A 3 25.29 38.01 -25.65
N LEU A 4 24.93 36.88 -25.04
CA LEU A 4 24.58 36.72 -23.63
C LEU A 4 23.30 37.43 -23.12
N SER A 5 22.20 36.68 -23.10
CA SER A 5 21.38 36.54 -21.89
C SER A 5 20.49 35.30 -22.00
N TRP A 6 21.07 34.16 -21.63
CA TRP A 6 20.33 32.92 -21.39
C TRP A 6 20.82 32.24 -20.11
N LEU A 7 21.12 33.06 -19.10
CA LEU A 7 21.35 32.61 -17.73
C LEU A 7 20.18 33.12 -16.90
N LEU A 8 19.16 32.29 -16.75
CA LEU A 8 18.19 32.30 -15.64
C LEU A 8 17.11 31.26 -15.98
N PHE A 9 17.33 29.99 -15.61
CA PHE A 9 16.31 29.01 -15.21
C PHE A 9 17.01 27.70 -14.77
N LEU A 10 18.01 27.81 -13.88
CA LEU A 10 18.47 26.66 -13.09
C LEU A 10 17.67 26.65 -11.79
N GLY A 11 16.40 26.27 -11.90
CA GLY A 11 15.58 25.95 -10.73
C GLY A 11 16.04 24.63 -10.13
N PRO A 12 16.01 24.46 -8.79
CA PRO A 12 16.39 23.21 -8.16
C PRO A 12 15.48 22.07 -8.66
N VAL A 13 16.09 21.03 -9.22
CA VAL A 13 15.40 19.79 -9.59
C VAL A 13 15.10 19.05 -8.29
N ILE A 14 13.87 19.15 -7.81
CA ILE A 14 13.40 18.38 -6.66
C ILE A 14 13.15 16.96 -7.15
N SER A 15 14.07 16.05 -6.83
CA SER A 15 13.85 14.62 -7.05
C SER A 15 12.98 14.08 -5.93
N VAL A 16 11.77 13.61 -6.26
CA VAL A 16 10.92 12.85 -5.35
C VAL A 16 11.28 11.37 -5.53
N GLN A 17 11.62 10.68 -4.43
CA GLN A 17 11.80 9.22 -4.42
C GLN A 17 10.50 8.57 -3.94
N GLY A 18 9.92 7.74 -4.80
CA GLY A 18 8.83 6.82 -4.47
C GLY A 18 9.18 5.42 -4.97
N SER A 19 8.73 4.40 -4.27
CA SER A 19 8.78 3.02 -4.75
C SER A 19 7.37 2.67 -5.21
N ALA A 20 7.19 2.45 -6.51
CA ALA A 20 5.95 1.92 -7.06
C ALA A 20 6.21 0.46 -7.45
N LEU A 21 5.38 -0.44 -6.93
CA LEU A 21 5.47 -1.86 -7.26
C LEU A 21 4.31 -2.23 -8.17
N THR A 22 4.60 -2.24 -9.47
CA THR A 22 3.66 -2.73 -10.48
C THR A 22 4.04 -4.15 -10.88
N THR A 23 3.09 -5.08 -10.82
CA THR A 23 3.33 -6.51 -11.08
C THR A 23 2.36 -7.04 -12.14
N PRO A 24 2.85 -7.87 -13.08
CA PRO A 24 1.97 -8.64 -13.95
C PRO A 24 1.43 -9.87 -13.23
N ILE A 25 0.11 -10.03 -13.24
CA ILE A 25 -0.61 -11.22 -12.79
C ILE A 25 -1.06 -11.99 -14.03
N ALA A 26 -0.38 -13.11 -14.32
CA ALA A 26 -0.69 -13.90 -15.51
C ALA A 26 -2.11 -14.50 -15.48
N ALA A 27 -2.60 -14.88 -16.66
CA ALA A 27 -3.91 -15.53 -16.83
C ALA A 27 -4.03 -16.79 -15.95
N ASN A 28 -5.14 -16.90 -15.21
CA ASN A 28 -5.43 -18.02 -14.30
C ASN A 28 -4.36 -18.25 -13.23
N GLN A 29 -3.58 -17.23 -12.90
CA GLN A 29 -2.58 -17.28 -11.85
C GLN A 29 -3.01 -16.49 -10.62
N LYS A 30 -2.43 -16.94 -9.50
CA LYS A 30 -2.50 -16.30 -8.20
C LYS A 30 -1.11 -15.88 -7.80
N GLN A 31 -0.94 -14.62 -7.40
CA GLN A 31 0.32 -14.11 -6.87
C GLN A 31 0.10 -13.51 -5.50
N CYS A 32 0.98 -13.83 -4.54
CA CYS A 32 0.87 -13.37 -3.17
C CYS A 32 2.11 -12.60 -2.75
N PHE A 33 1.87 -11.51 -2.03
CA PHE A 33 2.87 -10.65 -1.40
C PHE A 33 2.68 -10.70 0.11
N TYR A 34 3.76 -10.46 0.85
CA TYR A 34 3.78 -10.72 2.28
C TYR A 34 4.35 -9.52 3.04
N ALA A 35 3.73 -9.18 4.16
CA ALA A 35 4.19 -8.13 5.06
C ALA A 35 4.23 -8.64 6.50
N ASN A 36 5.34 -8.36 7.20
CA ASN A 36 5.52 -8.76 8.59
C ASN A 36 5.06 -7.66 9.54
N VAL A 37 4.17 -8.04 10.46
CA VAL A 37 3.73 -7.22 11.59
C VAL A 37 4.48 -7.66 12.83
N ASN A 38 5.09 -6.72 13.53
CA ASN A 38 5.90 -6.99 14.72
C ASN A 38 5.12 -6.78 16.03
N LYS A 39 4.08 -5.92 16.01
CA LYS A 39 3.29 -5.60 17.21
C LYS A 39 1.80 -5.64 16.93
N VAL A 40 1.04 -6.11 17.92
CA VAL A 40 -0.43 -6.03 17.89
C VAL A 40 -0.85 -4.56 17.88
N GLY A 41 -1.78 -4.22 16.99
CA GLY A 41 -2.32 -2.87 16.84
C GLY A 41 -1.61 -2.02 15.79
N GLU A 42 -0.53 -2.51 15.16
CA GLU A 42 0.07 -1.84 14.00
C GLU A 42 -0.96 -1.68 12.87
N LYS A 43 -0.86 -0.58 12.13
CA LYS A 43 -1.75 -0.29 11.01
C LYS A 43 -1.13 -0.82 9.74
N ILE A 44 -1.90 -1.55 8.95
CA ILE A 44 -1.49 -1.98 7.62
C ILE A 44 -2.29 -1.18 6.60
N SER A 45 -1.60 -0.38 5.81
CA SER A 45 -2.18 0.25 4.61
C SER A 45 -2.00 -0.69 3.43
N PHE A 46 -3.07 -0.93 2.68
CA PHE A 46 -3.09 -1.73 1.47
C PHE A 46 -3.82 -0.98 0.37
N TYR A 47 -3.06 -0.55 -0.62
CA TYR A 47 -3.56 0.13 -1.80
C TYR A 47 -3.31 -0.72 -3.04
N PHE A 48 -4.24 -0.71 -4.00
CA PHE A 48 -3.99 -1.22 -5.34
C PHE A 48 -4.82 -0.50 -6.41
N ALA A 49 -4.34 -0.54 -7.65
CA ALA A 49 -5.05 -0.11 -8.84
C ALA A 49 -4.65 -0.97 -10.04
N VAL A 50 -5.65 -1.46 -10.78
CA VAL A 50 -5.44 -2.21 -12.02
C VAL A 50 -5.08 -1.22 -13.13
N GLN A 51 -3.86 -1.33 -13.67
CA GLN A 51 -3.32 -0.43 -14.68
C GLN A 51 -3.68 -0.86 -16.10
N SER A 52 -3.73 -2.18 -16.33
CA SER A 52 -4.11 -2.74 -17.64
C SER A 52 -4.56 -4.20 -17.52
N GLY A 53 -5.24 -4.68 -18.56
CA GLY A 53 -5.75 -6.05 -18.65
C GLY A 53 -7.05 -6.10 -19.46
N SER A 54 -7.57 -7.30 -19.75
CA SER A 54 -8.77 -7.44 -20.58
C SER A 54 -10.02 -6.85 -19.93
N SER A 55 -10.17 -6.99 -18.62
CA SER A 55 -11.37 -6.61 -17.88
C SER A 55 -11.17 -5.37 -16.99
N PHE A 56 -9.93 -4.92 -16.83
CA PHE A 56 -9.53 -3.86 -15.89
C PHE A 56 -10.03 -4.10 -14.45
N ASP A 57 -10.17 -5.37 -14.06
CA ASP A 57 -10.62 -5.81 -12.74
C ASP A 57 -9.73 -6.96 -12.23
N ILE A 58 -9.59 -7.13 -10.91
CA ILE A 58 -8.80 -8.19 -10.27
C ILE A 58 -9.54 -8.71 -9.02
N ASP A 59 -9.43 -10.01 -8.73
CA ASP A 59 -9.87 -10.55 -7.44
C ASP A 59 -8.70 -10.48 -6.45
N PHE A 60 -8.96 -10.14 -5.19
CA PHE A 60 -7.92 -10.12 -4.16
C PHE A 60 -8.39 -10.71 -2.84
N LYS A 61 -7.45 -11.29 -2.09
CA LYS A 61 -7.68 -11.81 -0.73
C LYS A 61 -6.53 -11.43 0.18
N VAL A 62 -6.87 -10.89 1.34
CA VAL A 62 -5.92 -10.64 2.43
C VAL A 62 -6.15 -11.65 3.53
N ARG A 63 -5.07 -12.30 3.99
CA ARG A 63 -5.10 -13.29 5.06
C ARG A 63 -4.19 -12.88 6.21
N ASP A 64 -4.64 -13.17 7.42
CA ASP A 64 -3.84 -13.01 8.62
C ASP A 64 -2.79 -14.14 8.77
N PRO A 65 -1.88 -14.05 9.76
CA PRO A 65 -0.88 -15.09 10.03
C PRO A 65 -1.47 -16.47 10.35
N LYS A 66 -2.75 -16.54 10.75
CA LYS A 66 -3.50 -17.78 11.01
C LYS A 66 -4.22 -18.29 9.76
N LYS A 67 -3.98 -17.68 8.60
CA LYS A 67 -4.57 -18.00 7.29
C LYS A 67 -6.08 -17.71 7.21
N ILE A 68 -6.62 -16.93 8.13
CA ILE A 68 -8.01 -16.48 8.11
C ILE A 68 -8.12 -15.33 7.11
N VAL A 69 -9.12 -15.39 6.24
CA VAL A 69 -9.40 -14.31 5.28
C VAL A 69 -9.98 -13.12 6.03
N ILE A 70 -9.32 -11.98 5.95
CA ILE A 70 -9.74 -10.72 6.61
C ILE A 70 -10.26 -9.68 5.62
N LEU A 71 -9.87 -9.77 4.35
CA LEU A 71 -10.49 -9.04 3.24
C LEU A 71 -10.62 -9.97 2.03
N ASP A 72 -11.71 -9.84 1.29
CA ASP A 72 -11.98 -10.55 0.03
C ASP A 72 -12.72 -9.57 -0.89
N GLY A 73 -12.13 -9.31 -2.05
CA GLY A 73 -12.71 -8.47 -3.10
C GLY A 73 -12.75 -9.24 -4.40
N GLN A 74 -13.83 -9.06 -5.16
CA GLN A 74 -14.06 -9.76 -6.42
C GLN A 74 -14.27 -8.72 -7.52
N ARG A 75 -13.52 -8.84 -8.61
CA ARG A 75 -13.59 -7.95 -9.79
C ARG A 75 -13.47 -6.47 -9.43
N GLU A 76 -12.51 -6.14 -8.58
CA GLU A 76 -12.25 -4.78 -8.15
C GLU A 76 -11.25 -4.08 -9.09
N ARG A 77 -11.46 -2.79 -9.35
CA ARG A 77 -10.55 -2.01 -10.22
C ARG A 77 -9.45 -1.30 -9.44
N GLN A 78 -9.75 -0.96 -8.20
CA GLN A 78 -8.86 -0.25 -7.28
C GLN A 78 -9.37 -0.44 -5.84
N GLY A 79 -8.52 -0.18 -4.86
CA GLY A 79 -8.90 -0.17 -3.47
C GLY A 79 -7.84 0.49 -2.60
N ASP A 80 -8.29 1.06 -1.48
CA ASP A 80 -7.44 1.65 -0.45
C ASP A 80 -8.02 1.25 0.92
N TYR A 81 -7.27 0.42 1.65
CA TYR A 81 -7.72 -0.20 2.89
C TYR A 81 -6.72 0.06 4.01
N VAL A 82 -7.24 0.40 5.18
CA VAL A 82 -6.44 0.48 6.42
C VAL A 82 -6.94 -0.58 7.39
N LEU A 83 -6.08 -1.55 7.70
CA LEU A 83 -6.35 -2.65 8.60
C LEU A 83 -5.62 -2.45 9.94
N THR A 84 -6.19 -2.98 11.02
CA THR A 84 -5.50 -3.07 12.31
C THR A 84 -5.02 -4.50 12.49
N ALA A 85 -3.72 -4.68 12.66
CA ALA A 85 -3.12 -6.00 12.79
C ALA A 85 -3.36 -6.56 14.21
N ASN A 86 -4.31 -7.50 14.32
CA ASN A 86 -4.68 -8.10 15.60
C ASN A 86 -3.76 -9.27 16.01
N THR A 87 -3.05 -9.85 15.05
CA THR A 87 -2.13 -10.96 15.25
C THR A 87 -0.75 -10.56 14.75
N VAL A 88 0.30 -10.82 15.55
CA VAL A 88 1.70 -10.64 15.14
C VAL A 88 2.09 -11.75 14.15
N GLY A 89 2.84 -11.38 13.11
CA GLY A 89 3.33 -12.32 12.11
C GLY A 89 3.13 -11.84 10.68
N GLU A 90 3.25 -12.76 9.74
CA GLU A 90 3.20 -12.49 8.30
C GLU A 90 1.76 -12.49 7.77
N TYR A 91 1.34 -11.37 7.18
CA TYR A 91 0.08 -11.22 6.46
C TYR A 91 0.31 -11.45 4.97
N ALA A 92 -0.66 -12.09 4.30
CA ALA A 92 -0.59 -12.41 2.89
C ALA A 92 -1.63 -11.62 2.08
N PHE A 93 -1.18 -10.97 1.01
CA PHE A 93 -1.98 -10.17 0.08
C PHE A 93 -1.91 -10.85 -1.28
N CYS A 94 -2.98 -11.51 -1.69
CA CYS A 94 -3.00 -12.31 -2.91
C CYS A 94 -3.92 -11.69 -3.95
N PHE A 95 -3.43 -11.56 -5.18
CA PHE A 95 -4.21 -11.22 -6.37
C PHE A 95 -4.47 -12.48 -7.20
N GLU A 96 -5.68 -12.64 -7.72
CA GLU A 96 -6.13 -13.79 -8.50
C GLU A 96 -6.76 -13.32 -9.82
N ASN A 97 -6.21 -13.76 -10.95
CA ASN A 97 -6.73 -13.45 -12.28
C ASN A 97 -7.56 -14.64 -12.80
N ASN A 98 -8.80 -14.77 -12.32
CA ASN A 98 -9.66 -15.93 -12.61
C ASN A 98 -10.47 -15.83 -13.93
N MET A 99 -10.45 -14.67 -14.60
CA MET A 99 -11.35 -14.40 -15.75
C MET A 99 -10.60 -14.10 -17.06
N SER A 100 -9.33 -13.67 -17.00
CA SER A 100 -8.59 -13.31 -18.21
C SER A 100 -8.07 -14.57 -18.91
N THR A 101 -8.79 -15.06 -19.91
CA THR A 101 -8.48 -16.32 -20.59
C THR A 101 -7.16 -16.33 -21.37
N LEU A 102 -6.53 -15.17 -21.60
CA LEU A 102 -5.31 -15.08 -22.43
C LEU A 102 -4.30 -13.99 -22.03
N THR A 103 -4.73 -12.94 -21.32
CA THR A 103 -3.88 -11.76 -21.04
C THR A 103 -3.54 -11.63 -19.56
N GLU A 104 -2.31 -11.22 -19.27
CA GLU A 104 -1.94 -10.76 -17.94
C GLU A 104 -2.67 -9.47 -17.56
N GLN A 105 -2.81 -9.24 -16.26
CA GLN A 105 -3.31 -7.99 -15.69
C GLN A 105 -2.15 -7.29 -14.99
N LEU A 106 -1.95 -6.00 -15.26
CA LEU A 106 -0.95 -5.21 -14.54
C LEU A 106 -1.61 -4.56 -13.34
N VAL A 107 -1.11 -4.85 -12.15
CA VAL A 107 -1.61 -4.30 -10.89
C VAL A 107 -0.50 -3.49 -10.24
N ASP A 108 -0.77 -2.21 -10.01
CA ASP A 108 0.06 -1.36 -9.16
C ASP A 108 -0.47 -1.46 -7.73
N PHE A 109 0.42 -1.66 -6.75
CA PHE A 109 0.00 -1.80 -5.36
C PHE A 109 1.07 -1.31 -4.38
N ASP A 110 0.60 -0.98 -3.18
CA ASP A 110 1.43 -0.61 -2.05
C ASP A 110 0.94 -1.29 -0.77
N ILE A 111 1.88 -1.79 0.03
CA ILE A 111 1.61 -2.44 1.31
C ILE A 111 2.57 -1.84 2.34
N MET A 112 2.02 -1.09 3.29
CA MET A 112 2.80 -0.41 4.32
C MET A 112 2.35 -0.83 5.71
N VAL A 113 3.30 -1.22 6.56
CA VAL A 113 3.05 -1.49 7.98
C VAL A 113 3.55 -0.31 8.79
N GLU A 114 2.63 0.48 9.31
CA GLU A 114 2.92 1.62 10.16
C GLU A 114 2.92 1.20 11.63
N SER A 115 4.07 1.44 12.26
CA SER A 115 4.21 1.38 13.71
C SER A 115 4.07 2.78 14.26
N GLU A 116 2.84 3.29 14.39
CA GLU A 116 2.64 4.53 15.14
C GLU A 116 3.13 4.31 16.59
N PRO A 117 4.06 5.14 17.12
CA PRO A 117 4.17 5.25 18.55
C PRO A 117 2.83 5.82 19.03
N ARG A 118 2.07 5.04 19.81
CA ARG A 118 0.87 5.55 20.50
C ARG A 118 1.30 6.83 21.20
N ARG A 119 0.84 7.98 20.70
CA ARG A 119 1.03 9.26 21.39
C ARG A 119 0.34 9.07 22.73
N GLU A 120 1.12 8.93 23.81
CA GLU A 120 0.56 9.01 25.15
C GLU A 120 -0.20 10.33 25.20
N PRO A 121 -1.48 10.33 25.59
CA PRO A 121 -2.18 11.57 25.85
C PRO A 121 -1.29 12.34 26.81
N LEU A 122 -0.85 13.54 26.39
CA LEU A 122 -0.04 14.41 27.24
C LEU A 122 -0.76 14.46 28.59
N ALA A 123 -0.16 13.87 29.62
CA ALA A 123 -0.71 13.93 30.95
C ALA A 123 -0.87 15.41 31.23
N ILE A 124 -2.11 15.88 31.29
CA ILE A 124 -2.41 17.20 31.83
C ILE A 124 -2.05 17.08 33.31
N THR A 125 -0.76 17.20 33.60
CA THR A 125 -0.31 17.56 34.93
C THR A 125 -0.77 18.99 35.07
N GLN A 126 -2.01 19.14 35.54
CA GLN A 126 -2.43 20.31 36.28
C GLN A 126 -1.42 20.44 37.43
N ARG A 127 -0.27 21.07 37.13
CA ARG A 127 0.56 21.65 38.17
C ARG A 127 -0.35 22.68 38.83
N GLN A 128 -0.83 22.28 40.01
CA GLN A 128 -0.83 23.08 41.23
C GLN A 128 -1.08 24.57 40.96
N ARG A 129 -2.26 25.11 41.26
CA ARG A 129 -2.46 25.77 42.57
C ARG A 129 -1.14 26.33 43.12
N THR A 130 -0.76 27.53 42.69
CA THR A 130 -0.14 28.61 43.47
C THR A 130 0.37 29.68 42.51
N CYS A 131 -0.36 30.79 42.41
CA CYS A 131 0.02 32.07 42.99
C CYS A 131 -1.27 32.77 43.44
#